data_AF-A0A813GWW8-F1
#
_entry.id   AF-A0A813GWW8-F1
#
_cell.length_a   1.000
_cell.length_b   1.000
_cell.length_c   1.000
_cell.angle_alpha   90.00
_cell.angle_beta   90.00
_cell.angle_gamma   90.00
#
_symmetry.space_group_name_H-M   'P 1'
#
loop_
_entity.id
_entity.type
_entity.pdbx_description
1 polymer ?
#
loop_
_entity_poly.entity_id
_entity_poly.type
_entity_poly.pdbx_seq_one_letter_code
_entity_poly.pdbx_strand_id
1 'polypeptide(L)'
;FILDHSDETEKDKGFILVYYRGRNDAWDGYGGAVLYTRGNGVPEGIVPRLRAACKAAGIDWDKFAYNDNQCNVIRDPVRLRRRYVEKSVNQATLSVETQLTQARKFVTETVVSDEKFAEVSVGKFEKGFETEFSK
;
A
#
# COMPACT_ATOMS: atom_id res chain seq x y z
N PHE A 1 10.34 17.56 -0.59
CA PHE A 1 10.94 18.85 -0.99
C PHE A 1 11.20 18.83 -2.48
N ILE A 2 10.83 19.89 -3.20
CA ILE A 2 11.21 20.06 -4.60
C ILE A 2 12.57 20.75 -4.59
N LEU A 3 13.59 20.11 -5.16
CA LEU A 3 14.93 20.68 -5.26
C LEU A 3 15.03 21.63 -6.47
N ASP A 4 14.39 21.27 -7.57
CA ASP A 4 14.36 22.06 -8.79
C ASP A 4 13.18 21.60 -9.67
N HIS A 5 12.67 22.47 -10.53
CA HIS A 5 11.64 22.15 -11.50
C HIS A 5 11.76 23.04 -12.75
N SER A 6 11.24 22.53 -13.87
CA SER A 6 11.08 23.32 -15.09
C SER A 6 9.84 24.23 -15.01
N ASP A 7 9.77 25.22 -15.89
CA ASP A 7 8.54 25.96 -16.15
C ASP A 7 7.57 25.11 -17.00
N GLU A 8 6.26 25.36 -16.87
CA GLU A 8 5.22 24.59 -17.56
C GLU A 8 5.28 24.70 -19.10
N THR A 9 5.97 25.72 -19.61
CA THR A 9 6.10 26.00 -21.05
C THR A 9 7.09 25.06 -21.75
N GLU A 10 8.00 24.42 -21.02
CA GLU A 10 8.99 23.49 -21.60
C GLU A 10 8.42 22.07 -21.71
N LYS A 11 7.63 21.81 -22.75
CA LYS A 11 6.95 20.51 -22.92
C LYS A 11 7.91 19.31 -23.01
N ASP A 12 9.03 19.47 -23.71
CA ASP A 12 9.96 18.36 -24.00
C ASP A 12 11.10 18.21 -22.98
N LYS A 13 11.38 19.29 -22.24
CA LYS A 13 12.40 19.32 -21.17
C LYS A 13 11.78 19.39 -19.79
N GLY A 14 10.45 19.30 -19.70
CA GLY A 14 9.72 19.43 -18.46
C GLY A 14 10.15 18.41 -17.42
N PHE A 15 10.52 18.87 -16.22
CA PHE A 15 10.98 18.01 -15.14
C PHE A 15 10.63 18.54 -13.75
N ILE A 16 10.63 17.64 -12.77
CA ILE A 16 10.56 17.96 -11.34
C ILE A 16 11.53 17.05 -10.60
N LEU A 17 12.50 17.65 -9.91
CA LEU A 17 13.45 16.95 -9.05
C LEU A 17 12.95 17.02 -7.59
N VAL A 18 12.65 15.86 -7.01
CA VAL A 18 12.09 15.74 -5.67
C VAL A 18 13.09 15.05 -4.76
N TYR A 19 13.34 15.65 -3.60
CA TYR A 19 14.01 15.02 -2.47
C TYR A 19 12.99 14.72 -1.38
N TYR A 20 12.95 13.49 -0.89
CA TYR A 20 12.01 13.06 0.14
C TYR A 20 12.74 12.44 1.32
N ARG A 21 12.14 12.63 2.50
CA ARG A 21 12.54 12.00 3.77
C ARG A 21 11.27 11.50 4.46
N GLY A 22 11.36 10.34 5.06
CA GLY A 22 10.25 9.67 5.73
C GLY A 22 10.72 9.00 7.01
N ARG A 23 9.76 8.74 7.88
CA ARG A 23 10.00 8.13 9.18
C ARG A 23 8.75 7.38 9.62
N ASN A 24 8.93 6.22 10.23
CA ASN A 24 7.90 5.52 10.98
C ASN A 24 8.43 5.09 12.35
N ASP A 25 7.60 4.41 13.11
CA ASP A 25 7.93 3.79 14.41
C ASP A 25 9.13 2.85 14.34
N ALA A 26 9.33 2.19 13.20
CA ALA A 26 10.44 1.26 12.99
C ALA A 26 11.74 1.94 12.54
N TRP A 27 11.70 3.06 11.82
CA TRP A 27 12.89 3.68 11.23
C TRP A 27 12.71 5.16 10.86
N ASP A 28 13.70 5.97 11.23
CA ASP A 28 13.77 7.42 11.00
C ASP A 28 14.55 7.81 9.73
N GLY A 29 15.10 6.82 9.01
CA GLY A 29 16.09 7.03 7.96
C GLY A 29 15.57 6.90 6.52
N TYR A 30 14.26 6.75 6.29
CA TYR A 30 13.76 6.66 4.92
C TYR A 30 14.04 7.97 4.17
N GLY A 31 14.48 7.84 2.93
CA GLY A 31 14.66 8.99 2.08
C GLY A 31 15.29 8.63 0.75
N GLY A 32 15.35 9.61 -0.12
CA GLY A 32 15.91 9.47 -1.45
C GLY A 32 15.60 10.70 -2.29
N ALA A 33 16.02 10.65 -3.54
CA ALA A 33 15.67 11.64 -4.54
C ALA A 33 15.22 10.97 -5.83
N VAL A 34 14.25 11.59 -6.48
CA VAL A 34 13.65 11.11 -7.73
C VAL A 34 13.53 12.27 -8.70
N LEU A 35 13.81 11.99 -9.98
CA LEU A 35 13.55 12.91 -11.07
C LEU A 35 12.33 12.42 -11.84
N TYR A 36 11.33 13.28 -11.94
CA TYR A 36 10.22 13.09 -12.87
C TYR A 36 10.50 13.87 -14.15
N THR A 37 10.39 13.21 -15.30
CA THR A 37 10.47 13.84 -16.63
C THR A 37 9.16 13.58 -17.40
N ARG A 38 8.88 14.43 -18.40
CA ARG A 38 7.72 14.22 -19.29
C ARG A 38 7.92 13.03 -20.25
N GLY A 39 9.15 12.81 -20.68
CA GLY A 39 9.55 11.71 -21.56
C GLY A 39 9.95 10.45 -20.79
N ASN A 40 10.25 9.38 -21.54
CA ASN A 40 10.79 8.14 -20.98
C ASN A 40 12.28 8.25 -20.62
N GLY A 41 12.98 9.28 -21.10
CA GLY A 41 14.38 9.52 -20.79
C GLY A 41 14.62 10.83 -20.06
N VAL A 42 15.87 11.01 -19.61
CA VAL A 42 16.38 12.28 -19.09
C VAL A 42 17.03 13.06 -20.24
N PRO A 43 16.53 14.24 -20.62
CA PRO A 43 17.16 15.06 -21.64
C PRO A 43 18.58 15.47 -21.22
N GLU A 44 19.59 15.25 -22.07
CA GLU A 44 20.99 15.54 -21.72
C GLU A 44 21.22 17.01 -21.32
N GLY A 45 20.48 17.93 -21.95
CA GLY A 45 20.61 19.37 -21.72
C GLY A 45 20.23 19.83 -20.30
N ILE A 46 19.44 19.05 -19.55
CA ILE A 46 19.06 19.41 -18.16
C ILE A 46 20.01 18.83 -17.11
N VAL A 47 20.84 17.84 -17.48
CA VAL A 47 21.72 17.12 -16.54
C VAL A 47 22.68 18.04 -15.76
N PRO A 48 23.34 19.05 -16.38
CA PRO A 48 24.22 19.96 -15.64
C PRO A 48 23.47 20.75 -14.54
N ARG A 49 22.24 21.18 -14.83
CA ARG A 49 21.38 21.91 -13.88
C ARG A 49 20.97 21.00 -12.72
N LEU A 50 20.57 19.76 -13.02
CA LEU A 50 20.21 18.76 -12.01
C LEU A 50 21.38 18.42 -11.10
N ARG A 51 22.59 18.24 -11.64
CA ARG A 51 23.82 18.02 -10.86
C ARG A 51 24.08 19.16 -9.88
N ALA A 52 23.89 20.41 -10.30
CA ALA A 52 24.06 21.57 -9.43
C ALA A 52 23.02 21.57 -8.28
N ALA A 53 21.74 21.32 -8.59
CA ALA A 53 20.68 21.24 -7.59
C ALA A 53 20.90 20.10 -6.57
N CYS A 54 21.29 18.91 -7.05
CA CYS A 54 21.64 17.79 -6.18
C CYS A 54 22.84 18.11 -5.27
N LYS A 55 23.90 18.70 -5.82
CA LYS A 55 25.08 19.10 -5.04
C LYS A 55 24.75 20.11 -3.94
N ALA A 56 23.88 21.08 -4.23
CA ALA A 56 23.41 22.05 -3.24
C ALA A 56 22.63 21.39 -2.08
N ALA A 57 21.94 20.28 -2.36
CA ALA A 57 21.24 19.48 -1.37
C ALA A 57 22.11 18.39 -0.69
N GLY A 58 23.42 18.31 -1.01
CA GLY A 58 24.31 17.26 -0.50
C GLY A 58 24.07 15.88 -1.09
N ILE A 59 23.45 15.81 -2.27
CA ILE A 59 23.12 14.58 -2.98
C ILE A 59 24.08 14.38 -4.16
N ASP A 60 24.58 13.16 -4.31
CA ASP A 60 25.45 12.78 -5.42
C ASP A 60 24.60 12.30 -6.61
N TRP A 61 24.60 13.08 -7.69
CA TRP A 61 23.86 12.76 -8.90
C TRP A 61 24.34 11.47 -9.56
N ASP A 62 25.64 11.17 -9.50
CA ASP A 62 26.22 10.03 -10.21
C ASP A 62 25.87 8.69 -9.54
N LYS A 63 25.24 8.74 -8.35
CA LYS A 63 24.67 7.56 -7.67
C LYS A 63 23.22 7.28 -8.05
N PHE A 64 22.59 8.09 -8.88
CA PHE A 64 21.22 7.83 -9.34
C PHE A 64 21.22 6.59 -10.25
N ALA A 65 20.28 5.69 -9.99
CA ALA A 65 20.00 4.60 -10.91
C ALA A 65 19.19 5.13 -12.10
N TYR A 66 19.64 4.82 -13.31
CA TYR A 66 18.89 5.11 -14.53
C TYR A 66 17.88 3.99 -14.80
N ASN A 67 16.61 4.34 -14.95
CA ASN A 67 15.56 3.39 -15.28
C ASN A 67 15.27 3.45 -16.79
N ASP A 68 15.12 2.29 -17.42
CA ASP A 68 14.87 2.17 -18.86
C ASP A 68 13.48 2.68 -19.32
N ASN A 69 12.57 2.89 -18.36
CA ASN A 69 11.19 3.37 -18.53
C ASN A 69 10.44 2.73 -19.70
N GLN A 70 10.74 1.46 -20.04
CA GLN A 70 10.11 0.74 -21.16
C GLN A 70 8.72 0.17 -20.84
N CYS A 71 8.07 0.71 -19.81
CA CYS A 71 6.71 0.34 -19.45
C CYS A 71 5.76 0.60 -20.64
N ASN A 72 5.18 -0.47 -21.19
CA ASN A 72 4.17 -0.37 -22.23
C ASN A 72 2.89 0.27 -21.68
N VAL A 73 2.74 1.58 -21.87
CA VAL A 73 1.52 2.29 -21.51
C VAL A 73 0.42 1.91 -22.49
N ILE A 74 -0.63 1.25 -21.99
CA ILE A 74 -1.83 0.98 -22.79
C ILE A 74 -2.52 2.32 -23.06
N ARG A 75 -2.45 2.79 -24.31
CA ARG A 75 -3.13 4.04 -24.74
C ARG A 75 -4.53 3.81 -25.29
N ASP A 76 -4.92 2.55 -25.50
CA ASP A 76 -6.24 2.18 -26.02
C ASP A 76 -7.33 2.36 -24.94
N PRO A 77 -8.29 3.31 -25.13
CA PRO A 77 -9.36 3.58 -24.18
C PRO A 77 -10.27 2.39 -23.90
N VAL A 78 -10.45 1.47 -24.85
CA VAL A 78 -11.31 0.28 -24.67
C VAL A 78 -10.64 -0.69 -23.70
N ARG A 79 -9.34 -0.96 -23.90
CA ARG A 79 -8.57 -1.81 -22.99
C ARG A 79 -8.44 -1.21 -21.59
N LEU A 80 -8.29 0.11 -21.49
CA LEU A 80 -8.26 0.80 -20.19
C LEU A 80 -9.59 0.66 -19.44
N ARG A 81 -10.72 0.91 -20.12
CA ARG A 81 -12.06 0.73 -19.52
C ARG A 81 -12.30 -0.71 -19.08
N ARG A 82 -11.92 -1.69 -19.91
CA ARG A 82 -12.06 -3.10 -19.54
C ARG A 82 -11.28 -3.43 -18.27
N ARG A 83 -10.00 -3.03 -18.19
CA ARG A 83 -9.18 -3.25 -16.98
C ARG A 83 -9.74 -2.55 -15.75
N TYR A 84 -10.29 -1.35 -15.93
CA TYR A 84 -10.95 -0.63 -14.84
C TYR A 84 -12.14 -1.43 -14.30
N VAL A 85 -13.03 -1.88 -15.17
CA VAL A 85 -14.19 -2.70 -14.79
C VAL A 85 -13.75 -4.01 -14.14
N GLU A 86 -12.77 -4.72 -14.71
CA GLU A 86 -12.19 -5.94 -14.12
C GLU A 86 -11.68 -5.68 -12.69
N LYS A 87 -10.95 -4.58 -12.47
CA LYS A 87 -10.43 -4.21 -11.15
C LYS A 87 -11.55 -3.88 -10.17
N SER A 88 -12.58 -3.16 -10.60
CA SER A 88 -13.74 -2.83 -9.77
C SER A 88 -14.51 -4.09 -9.35
N VAL A 89 -14.73 -5.03 -10.27
CA VAL A 89 -15.37 -6.31 -9.96
C VAL A 89 -14.53 -7.11 -8.95
N ASN A 90 -13.23 -7.23 -9.18
CA ASN A 90 -12.34 -7.97 -8.27
C ASN A 90 -12.32 -7.36 -6.86
N GLN A 91 -12.32 -6.03 -6.74
CA GLN A 91 -12.38 -5.35 -5.45
C GLN A 91 -13.72 -5.61 -4.72
N ALA A 92 -14.83 -5.60 -5.46
CA ALA A 92 -16.14 -5.93 -4.90
C ALA A 92 -16.16 -7.39 -4.38
N THR A 93 -15.64 -8.35 -5.17
CA THR A 93 -15.52 -9.75 -4.76
C THR A 93 -14.69 -9.91 -3.50
N LEU A 94 -13.52 -9.27 -3.44
CA LEU A 94 -12.64 -9.33 -2.27
C LEU A 94 -13.32 -8.78 -1.01
N SER A 95 -14.12 -7.71 -1.14
CA SER A 95 -14.89 -7.15 -0.03
C SER A 95 -15.94 -8.13 0.47
N VAL A 96 -16.68 -8.77 -0.43
CA VAL A 96 -17.69 -9.79 -0.08
C VAL A 96 -17.03 -10.99 0.61
N GLU A 97 -15.90 -11.48 0.10
CA GLU A 97 -15.15 -12.58 0.72
C GLU A 97 -14.65 -12.22 2.12
N THR A 98 -14.20 -10.97 2.30
CA THR A 98 -13.75 -10.47 3.61
C THR A 98 -14.91 -10.44 4.60
N GLN A 99 -16.07 -9.93 4.20
CA GLN A 99 -17.27 -9.90 5.03
C GLN A 99 -17.75 -11.32 5.38
N LEU A 100 -17.75 -12.24 4.41
CA LEU A 100 -18.10 -13.64 4.64
C LEU A 100 -17.14 -14.30 5.65
N THR A 101 -15.84 -14.00 5.53
CA THR A 101 -14.82 -14.52 6.45
C THR A 101 -15.04 -13.99 7.87
N GLN A 102 -15.34 -12.70 8.02
CA GLN A 102 -15.65 -12.10 9.32
C GLN A 102 -16.94 -12.68 9.92
N ALA A 103 -18.00 -12.83 9.11
CA ALA A 103 -19.26 -13.43 9.55
C ALA A 103 -19.07 -14.88 10.01
N ARG A 104 -18.29 -15.68 9.27
CA ARG A 104 -17.95 -17.06 9.68
C ARG A 104 -17.21 -17.07 11.02
N LYS A 105 -16.19 -16.23 11.19
CA LYS A 105 -15.45 -16.11 12.46
C LYS A 105 -16.38 -15.78 13.62
N PHE A 106 -17.27 -14.80 13.45
CA PHE A 106 -18.24 -14.41 14.47
C PHE A 106 -19.19 -15.55 14.87
N VAL A 107 -19.72 -16.29 13.88
CA VAL A 107 -20.58 -17.46 14.15
C VAL A 107 -19.81 -18.54 14.90
N THR A 108 -18.58 -18.86 14.46
CA THR A 108 -17.74 -19.85 15.16
C THR A 108 -17.42 -19.42 16.59
N GLU A 109 -17.09 -18.16 16.82
CA GLU A 109 -16.84 -17.62 18.17
C GLU A 109 -18.07 -17.73 19.06
N THR A 110 -19.26 -17.45 18.51
CA THR A 110 -20.53 -17.56 19.25
C THR A 110 -20.83 -19.01 19.63
N VAL A 111 -20.75 -19.94 18.67
CA VAL A 111 -20.97 -21.38 18.94
C VAL A 111 -20.01 -21.90 20.00
N VAL A 112 -18.73 -21.56 19.92
CA VAL A 112 -17.72 -21.96 20.93
C VAL A 112 -18.06 -21.37 22.30
N SER A 113 -18.59 -20.15 22.36
CA SER A 113 -19.01 -19.56 23.63
C SER A 113 -20.24 -20.24 24.23
N ASP A 114 -21.22 -20.62 23.40
CA ASP A 114 -22.43 -21.33 23.82
C ASP A 114 -22.09 -22.75 24.31
N GLU A 115 -21.19 -23.46 23.62
CA GLU A 115 -20.70 -24.77 24.05
C GLU A 115 -20.02 -24.69 25.43
N LYS A 116 -19.13 -23.72 25.64
CA LYS A 116 -18.48 -23.51 26.95
C LYS A 116 -19.50 -23.17 28.03
N PHE A 117 -20.51 -22.37 27.73
CA PHE A 117 -21.55 -22.02 28.70
C PHE A 117 -22.40 -23.25 29.07
N ALA A 118 -22.73 -24.10 28.09
CA ALA A 118 -23.43 -25.35 28.33
C ALA A 118 -22.60 -26.32 29.19
N GLU A 119 -21.32 -26.52 28.88
CA GLU A 119 -20.41 -27.36 29.69
C GLU A 119 -20.34 -26.90 31.16
N VAL A 120 -20.17 -25.59 31.38
CA VAL A 120 -20.14 -25.02 32.75
C VAL A 120 -21.46 -25.23 33.46
N SER A 121 -22.59 -25.11 32.75
CA SER A 121 -23.91 -25.29 33.33
C SER A 121 -24.16 -26.74 33.72
N VAL A 122 -23.83 -27.70 32.83
CA VAL A 122 -23.91 -29.14 33.09
C VAL A 122 -23.05 -29.53 34.30
N GLY A 123 -21.79 -29.07 34.36
CA GLY A 123 -20.91 -29.38 35.50
C GLY A 123 -21.40 -28.80 36.83
N LYS A 124 -22.18 -27.71 36.84
CA LYS A 124 -22.85 -27.21 38.05
C LYS A 124 -24.04 -28.07 38.45
N PHE A 125 -24.83 -28.55 37.48
CA PHE A 125 -25.95 -29.46 37.75
C PHE A 125 -25.46 -30.80 38.30
N GLU A 126 -24.40 -31.39 37.74
CA GLU A 126 -23.81 -32.64 38.24
C GLU A 126 -23.36 -32.51 39.69
N LYS A 127 -22.62 -31.45 40.02
CA LYS A 127 -22.20 -31.19 41.41
C LYS A 127 -23.39 -30.98 42.35
N GLY A 128 -24.40 -30.23 41.92
CA GLY A 128 -25.63 -30.04 42.70
C GLY A 128 -26.34 -31.37 42.98
N PHE A 129 -26.42 -32.25 41.98
CA PHE A 129 -27.03 -33.57 42.07
C PHE A 129 -26.25 -34.50 43.03
N GLU A 130 -24.91 -34.52 42.95
CA GLU A 130 -24.06 -35.27 43.88
C GLU A 130 -24.23 -34.80 45.34
N THR A 131 -24.47 -33.50 45.55
CA THR A 131 -24.66 -32.96 46.90
C THR A 131 -26.03 -33.27 47.50
N GLU A 132 -27.07 -33.42 46.67
CA GLU A 132 -28.43 -33.80 47.10
C GLU A 132 -28.57 -35.31 47.35
N PHE A 133 -27.90 -36.16 46.59
CA PHE A 133 -27.95 -37.63 46.75
C PHE A 133 -27.00 -38.19 47.83
N SER A 134 -26.12 -37.37 48.41
CA SER A 134 -25.21 -37.75 49.50
C SER A 134 -25.72 -37.38 50.90
N LYS A 135 -26.97 -36.90 51.03
CA LYS A 135 -27.69 -36.66 52.29
C LYS A 135 -28.74 -37.74 52.52
#